data_AF-A0A529XU12-F1
#
_entry.id   AF-A0A529XU12-F1
#
_cell.length_a   1.000
_cell.length_b   1.000
_cell.length_c   1.000
_cell.angle_alpha   90.00
_cell.angle_beta   90.00
_cell.angle_gamma   90.00
#
_symmetry.space_group_name_H-M   'P 1'
#
loop_
_entity.id
_entity.type
_entity.pdbx_description
1 polymer ?
#
loop_
_entity_poly.entity_id
_entity_poly.type
_entity_poly.pdbx_seq_one_letter_code
_entity_poly.pdbx_strand_id
1 'polypeptide(L)'
;GVAYLLYADRKIWAAVQLRRGPNVVGPWGTLQAFADLLKFVFKEPVIPSGANKGVFLLAPLVSAVLAISAWAVIPVNNGWAIANINVGILYVFAISSLEVYGVIMGGWASNSKYPFLGALRSAAQMVSYEVSIGFVIVTVLL
;
A
#
# COMPACT_ATOMS: atom_id res chain seq x y z
N GLY A 1 -4.16 3.95 12.67
CA GLY A 1 -3.01 4.61 11.99
C GLY A 1 -3.38 5.10 10.60
N VAL A 2 -3.54 4.18 9.65
CA VAL A 2 -3.69 4.49 8.20
C VAL A 2 -4.81 5.49 7.88
N ALA A 3 -5.99 5.36 8.49
CA ALA A 3 -7.11 6.29 8.29
C ALA A 3 -6.75 7.75 8.63
N TYR A 4 -5.98 7.97 9.71
CA TYR A 4 -5.54 9.31 10.09
C TYR A 4 -4.37 9.82 9.25
N LEU A 5 -3.53 8.93 8.70
CA LEU A 5 -2.53 9.31 7.71
C LEU A 5 -3.17 9.85 6.42
N LEU A 6 -4.25 9.20 5.94
CA LEU A 6 -5.05 9.69 4.80
C LEU A 6 -5.67 11.07 5.08
N TYR A 7 -6.18 11.29 6.29
CA TYR A 7 -6.68 12.59 6.72
C TYR A 7 -5.56 13.65 6.77
N ALA A 8 -4.41 13.30 7.37
CA ALA A 8 -3.27 14.18 7.50
C ALA A 8 -2.71 14.59 6.14
N ASP A 9 -2.52 13.65 5.21
CA ASP A 9 -2.07 13.91 3.85
C ASP A 9 -2.93 14.98 3.17
N ARG A 10 -4.26 14.80 3.19
CA ARG A 10 -5.19 15.79 2.63
C ARG A 10 -5.09 17.16 3.30
N LYS A 11 -4.90 17.21 4.62
CA LYS A 11 -4.84 18.46 5.38
C LYS A 11 -3.52 19.19 5.17
N ILE A 12 -2.40 18.47 5.12
CA ILE A 12 -1.07 19.00 4.86
C ILE A 12 -1.00 19.56 3.44
N TRP A 13 -1.39 18.79 2.42
CA TRP A 13 -1.38 19.27 1.03
C TRP A 13 -2.34 20.44 0.79
N ALA A 14 -3.49 20.45 1.46
CA ALA A 14 -4.39 21.59 1.42
C ALA A 14 -3.73 22.85 2.01
N ALA A 15 -3.03 22.72 3.14
CA ALA A 15 -2.31 23.84 3.76
C ALA A 15 -1.17 24.37 2.86
N VAL A 16 -0.40 23.48 2.21
CA VAL A 16 0.62 23.86 1.22
C VAL A 16 0.01 24.65 0.07
N GLN A 17 -1.20 24.27 -0.37
CA GLN A 17 -1.94 24.94 -1.44
C GLN A 17 -2.77 26.14 -0.97
N LEU A 18 -2.59 26.61 0.28
CA LEU A 18 -3.36 27.71 0.87
C LEU A 18 -4.89 27.52 0.81
N ARG A 19 -5.36 26.27 0.85
CA ARG A 19 -6.79 25.93 0.94
C ARG A 19 -7.09 25.12 2.19
N ARG A 20 -8.34 25.12 2.62
CA ARG A 20 -8.77 24.30 3.75
C ARG A 20 -8.94 22.84 3.30
N GLY A 21 -8.32 21.93 4.06
CA GLY A 21 -8.54 20.48 3.91
C GLY A 21 -9.94 20.06 4.38
N PRO A 22 -10.19 18.75 4.54
CA PRO A 22 -11.47 18.26 5.04
C PRO A 22 -11.87 18.95 6.35
N ASN A 23 -13.02 19.61 6.37
CA ASN A 23 -13.49 20.41 7.52
C ASN A 23 -14.98 20.20 7.87
N VAL A 24 -15.70 19.38 7.07
CA VAL A 24 -17.16 19.23 7.18
C VAL A 24 -17.56 17.92 7.88
N VAL A 25 -16.87 16.82 7.59
CA VAL A 25 -17.22 15.49 8.12
C VAL A 25 -16.62 15.31 9.53
N GLY A 26 -17.41 15.64 10.55
CA GLY A 26 -17.01 15.64 11.97
C GLY A 26 -16.22 16.89 12.38
N PRO A 27 -15.86 17.03 13.67
CA PRO A 27 -15.07 18.17 14.16
C PRO A 27 -13.74 18.25 13.40
N TRP A 28 -13.49 19.38 12.73
CA TRP A 28 -12.34 19.62 11.84
C TRP A 28 -12.10 18.54 10.76
N GLY A 29 -13.14 17.81 10.34
CA GLY A 29 -13.02 16.79 9.30
C GLY A 29 -12.39 15.46 9.73
N THR A 30 -12.21 15.23 11.04
CA THR A 30 -11.54 14.03 11.58
C THR A 30 -12.22 12.71 11.21
N LEU A 31 -13.52 12.73 10.92
CA LEU A 31 -14.30 11.55 10.53
C LEU A 31 -14.27 11.28 9.01
N GLN A 32 -13.58 12.11 8.22
CA GLN A 32 -13.57 11.99 6.76
C GLN A 32 -13.07 10.62 6.28
N ALA A 33 -11.99 10.11 6.88
CA ALA A 33 -11.41 8.82 6.44
C ALA A 33 -12.36 7.63 6.70
N PHE A 34 -13.16 7.70 7.77
CA PHE A 34 -14.19 6.70 8.06
C PHE A 34 -15.37 6.80 7.09
N ALA A 35 -15.80 8.02 6.74
CA ALA A 35 -16.85 8.23 5.75
C ALA A 35 -16.46 7.70 4.36
N ASP A 36 -15.20 7.88 3.96
CA ASP A 36 -14.70 7.36 2.67
C ASP A 36 -14.66 5.82 2.68
N LEU A 37 -14.24 5.19 3.78
CA LEU A 37 -14.25 3.74 3.91
C LEU A 37 -15.68 3.20 3.82
N LEU A 38 -16.60 3.80 4.57
CA LEU A 38 -18.01 3.40 4.57
C LEU A 38 -18.61 3.54 3.16
N LYS A 39 -18.30 4.63 2.46
CA LYS A 39 -18.69 4.82 1.05
C LYS A 39 -18.18 3.71 0.15
N PHE A 40 -16.94 3.23 0.32
CA PHE A 40 -16.41 2.14 -0.50
C PHE A 40 -17.10 0.79 -0.23
N VAL A 41 -17.49 0.52 1.03
CA VAL A 41 -18.21 -0.72 1.39
C VAL A 41 -19.58 -0.79 0.70
N PHE A 42 -20.28 0.35 0.57
CA PHE A 42 -21.58 0.41 -0.09
C PHE A 42 -21.50 0.56 -1.62
N LYS A 43 -20.29 0.69 -2.19
CA LYS A 43 -20.12 0.85 -3.63
C LYS A 43 -20.22 -0.51 -4.32
N GLU A 44 -21.02 -0.60 -5.38
CA GLU A 44 -21.11 -1.82 -6.18
C GLU A 44 -19.76 -2.14 -6.88
N PRO A 45 -19.25 -3.37 -6.75
CA PRO A 45 -18.04 -3.79 -7.45
C PRO A 45 -18.33 -4.06 -8.92
N VAL A 46 -17.84 -3.19 -9.81
CA VAL A 46 -17.95 -3.37 -11.26
C VAL A 46 -16.69 -4.08 -11.76
N ILE A 47 -16.84 -5.32 -12.24
CA ILE A 47 -15.75 -6.11 -12.83
C ILE A 47 -15.89 -6.08 -14.36
N PRO A 48 -14.84 -5.68 -15.11
CA PRO A 48 -14.89 -5.69 -16.57
C PRO A 48 -15.18 -7.09 -17.12
N SER A 49 -15.97 -7.18 -18.20
CA SER A 49 -16.37 -8.46 -18.80
C SER A 49 -15.19 -9.27 -19.37
N GLY A 50 -14.14 -8.59 -19.84
CA GLY A 50 -12.92 -9.22 -20.35
C GLY A 50 -11.90 -9.58 -19.26
N ALA A 51 -12.10 -9.18 -18.00
CA ALA A 51 -11.12 -9.39 -16.93
C ALA A 51 -11.19 -10.81 -16.34
N ASN A 52 -10.05 -11.32 -15.87
CA ASN A 52 -10.02 -12.56 -15.10
C ASN A 52 -10.51 -12.28 -13.67
N LYS A 53 -11.78 -12.60 -13.39
CA LYS A 53 -12.45 -12.29 -12.12
C LYS A 53 -11.69 -12.79 -10.89
N GLY A 54 -11.11 -13.99 -10.95
CA GLY A 54 -10.40 -14.59 -9.81
C GLY A 54 -9.16 -13.78 -9.45
N VAL A 55 -8.27 -13.57 -10.43
CA VAL A 55 -7.02 -12.84 -10.20
C VAL A 55 -7.28 -11.36 -9.94
N PHE A 56 -8.30 -10.76 -10.57
CA PHE A 56 -8.65 -9.36 -10.38
C PHE A 56 -9.10 -9.05 -8.95
N LEU A 57 -9.82 -9.97 -8.30
CA LEU A 57 -10.24 -9.84 -6.91
C LEU A 57 -9.14 -10.23 -5.92
N LEU A 58 -8.30 -11.22 -6.26
CA LEU A 58 -7.20 -11.67 -5.40
C LEU A 58 -6.01 -10.72 -5.40
N ALA A 59 -5.71 -10.03 -6.50
CA ALA A 59 -4.58 -9.10 -6.59
C ALA A 59 -4.55 -8.05 -5.46
N PRO A 60 -5.62 -7.27 -5.20
CA PRO A 60 -5.63 -6.30 -4.11
C PRO A 60 -5.56 -6.97 -2.72
N LEU A 61 -6.09 -8.19 -2.56
CA LEU A 61 -5.99 -8.94 -1.31
C LEU A 61 -4.53 -9.34 -1.04
N VAL A 62 -3.82 -9.85 -2.04
CA VAL A 62 -2.40 -10.25 -1.90
C VAL A 62 -1.55 -9.03 -1.53
N SER A 63 -1.70 -7.91 -2.23
CA SER A 63 -0.97 -6.68 -1.90
C SER A 63 -1.26 -6.18 -0.48
N ALA A 64 -2.53 -6.22 -0.04
CA ALA A 64 -2.89 -5.78 1.30
C ALA A 64 -2.32 -6.71 2.40
N VAL A 65 -2.38 -8.02 2.18
CA VAL A 65 -1.85 -9.01 3.13
C VAL A 65 -0.34 -8.89 3.25
N LEU A 66 0.38 -8.73 2.14
CA LEU A 66 1.83 -8.54 2.14
C LEU A 66 2.22 -7.26 2.91
N ALA A 67 1.55 -6.13 2.62
CA ALA A 67 1.82 -4.86 3.30
C ALA A 67 1.59 -4.93 4.82
N ILE A 68 0.56 -5.66 5.27
CA ILE A 68 0.30 -5.85 6.70
C ILE A 68 1.31 -6.83 7.30
N SER A 69 1.70 -7.88 6.58
CA SER A 69 2.65 -8.88 7.07
C SER A 69 4.06 -8.32 7.33
N ALA A 70 4.45 -7.24 6.64
CA ALA A 70 5.72 -6.55 6.88
C ALA A 70 5.82 -5.97 8.32
N TRP A 71 4.68 -5.64 8.96
CA TRP A 71 4.64 -5.11 10.32
C TRP A 71 4.97 -6.15 11.40
N ALA A 72 4.96 -7.44 11.09
CA ALA A 72 5.17 -8.50 12.07
C ALA A 72 6.52 -8.40 12.80
N VAL A 73 7.53 -7.88 12.11
CA VAL A 73 8.93 -7.85 12.57
C VAL A 73 9.32 -6.48 13.17
N ILE A 74 8.54 -5.43 12.94
CA ILE A 74 8.88 -4.08 13.39
C ILE A 74 8.60 -3.95 14.90
N PRO A 75 9.63 -3.72 15.75
CA PRO A 75 9.41 -3.53 17.17
C PRO A 75 8.84 -2.14 17.45
N VAL A 76 7.74 -2.07 18.22
CA VAL A 76 7.13 -0.80 18.64
C VAL A 76 7.73 -0.30 19.95
N ASN A 77 8.21 -1.23 20.79
CA ASN A 77 8.92 -0.95 22.05
C ASN A 77 9.90 -2.11 22.32
N ASN A 78 10.76 -1.97 23.33
CA ASN A 78 11.69 -3.02 23.73
C ASN A 78 10.93 -4.32 24.07
N GLY A 79 11.25 -5.41 23.37
CA GLY A 79 10.56 -6.70 23.49
C GLY A 79 9.14 -6.76 22.91
N TRP A 80 8.64 -5.67 22.31
CA TRP A 80 7.30 -5.59 21.72
C TRP A 80 7.38 -5.70 20.19
N ALA A 81 7.71 -6.90 19.73
CA ALA A 81 7.58 -7.31 18.33
C ALA A 81 6.63 -8.51 18.27
N ILE A 82 5.80 -8.59 17.22
CA ILE A 82 4.86 -9.71 17.06
C ILE A 82 5.64 -11.01 16.79
N ALA A 83 6.66 -10.92 15.93
CA ALA A 83 7.60 -12.00 15.65
C ALA A 83 9.03 -11.49 15.84
N ASN A 84 9.73 -12.01 16.85
CA ASN A 84 11.14 -11.75 17.05
C ASN A 84 11.95 -12.76 16.21
N ILE A 85 12.46 -12.29 15.06
CA ILE A 85 13.24 -13.09 14.11
C ILE A 85 14.63 -12.49 14.00
N ASN A 86 15.67 -13.32 14.13
CA ASN A 86 17.07 -12.87 14.02
C ASN A 86 17.38 -12.21 12.66
N VAL A 87 16.67 -12.61 11.61
CA VAL A 87 16.80 -12.09 10.23
C VAL A 87 15.66 -11.14 9.86
N GLY A 88 15.26 -10.27 10.78
CA GLY A 88 14.10 -9.40 10.59
C GLY A 88 14.19 -8.46 9.38
N ILE A 89 15.36 -7.90 9.12
CA ILE A 89 15.57 -7.00 7.97
C ILE A 89 15.44 -7.75 6.64
N LEU A 90 15.97 -8.98 6.55
CA LEU A 90 15.84 -9.83 5.36
C LEU A 90 14.38 -10.23 5.12
N TYR A 91 13.60 -10.43 6.19
CA TYR A 91 12.16 -10.68 6.06
C TYR A 91 11.44 -9.49 5.41
N VAL A 92 11.75 -8.25 5.82
CA VAL A 92 11.14 -7.06 5.20
C VAL A 92 11.49 -6.97 3.72
N PHE A 93 12.73 -7.29 3.32
CA PHE A 93 13.12 -7.39 1.92
C PHE A 93 12.36 -8.48 1.15
N ALA A 94 12.21 -9.66 1.73
CA ALA A 94 11.48 -10.75 1.09
C ALA A 94 10.01 -10.35 0.83
N ILE A 95 9.38 -9.67 1.79
CA ILE A 95 8.01 -9.19 1.65
C ILE A 95 7.90 -8.07 0.61
N SER A 96 8.84 -7.10 0.59
CA SER A 96 8.83 -6.02 -0.41
C SER A 96 8.97 -6.56 -1.84
N SER A 97 9.82 -7.57 -2.04
CA SER A 97 10.00 -8.20 -3.36
C SER A 97 8.74 -8.93 -3.80
N LEU A 98 7.99 -9.49 -2.86
CA LEU A 98 6.72 -10.17 -3.15
C LEU A 98 5.59 -9.20 -3.54
N GLU A 99 5.60 -7.96 -3.04
CA GLU A 99 4.57 -6.96 -3.36
C GLU A 99 4.52 -6.63 -4.87
N VAL A 100 5.66 -6.75 -5.57
CA VAL A 100 5.76 -6.55 -7.02
C VAL A 100 4.82 -7.50 -7.78
N TYR A 101 4.65 -8.74 -7.29
CA TYR A 101 3.72 -9.70 -7.91
C TYR A 101 2.27 -9.24 -7.77
N GLY A 102 1.89 -8.62 -6.66
CA GLY A 102 0.55 -8.05 -6.49
C GLY A 102 0.20 -7.01 -7.55
N VAL A 103 1.17 -6.14 -7.87
CA VAL A 103 1.02 -5.09 -8.90
C VAL A 103 0.88 -5.70 -10.30
N ILE A 104 1.73 -6.67 -10.64
CA ILE A 104 1.69 -7.35 -11.96
C ILE A 104 0.38 -8.12 -12.13
N MET A 105 -0.06 -8.84 -11.10
CA MET A 105 -1.32 -9.59 -11.12
C MET A 105 -2.52 -8.66 -11.37
N GLY A 106 -2.59 -7.51 -10.71
CA GLY A 106 -3.66 -6.53 -10.92
C GLY A 106 -3.68 -5.96 -12.34
N GLY A 107 -2.49 -5.66 -12.89
CA GLY A 107 -2.36 -5.18 -14.27
C GLY A 107 -2.76 -6.20 -15.32
N TRP A 108 -2.29 -7.45 -15.17
CA TRP A 108 -2.60 -8.53 -16.10
C TRP A 108 -4.07 -8.97 -16.04
N ALA A 109 -4.65 -9.05 -14.84
CA ALA A 109 -6.03 -9.48 -14.66
C ALA A 109 -7.07 -8.56 -15.32
N SER A 110 -6.72 -7.28 -15.54
CA SER A 110 -7.60 -6.29 -16.18
C SER A 110 -7.83 -6.53 -17.69
N ASN A 111 -7.04 -7.40 -18.33
CA ASN A 111 -7.12 -7.74 -19.76
C ASN A 111 -7.24 -6.53 -20.70
N SER A 112 -6.45 -5.48 -20.42
CA SER A 112 -6.38 -4.27 -21.26
C SER A 112 -4.92 -3.82 -21.43
N LYS A 113 -4.58 -3.32 -22.62
CA LYS A 113 -3.21 -2.94 -22.99
C LYS A 113 -2.66 -1.82 -22.08
N TYR A 114 -3.48 -0.82 -21.75
CA TYR A 114 -3.02 0.33 -20.97
C TYR A 114 -2.73 -0.01 -19.49
N PRO A 115 -3.65 -0.64 -18.73
CA PRO A 115 -3.36 -1.04 -17.36
C PRO A 115 -2.21 -2.05 -17.26
N PHE A 116 -2.06 -2.94 -18.24
CA PHE A 116 -0.94 -3.88 -18.28
C PHE A 116 0.41 -3.17 -18.43
N LEU A 117 0.52 -2.23 -19.38
CA LEU A 117 1.74 -1.42 -19.54
C LEU A 117 1.99 -0.52 -18.31
N GLY A 118 0.93 0.00 -17.69
CA GLY A 118 1.02 0.76 -16.44
C GLY A 118 1.61 -0.07 -15.30
N ALA A 119 1.11 -1.29 -15.10
CA ALA A 119 1.61 -2.20 -14.09
C ALA A 119 3.07 -2.60 -14.33
N LEU A 120 3.47 -2.84 -15.59
CA LEU A 120 4.88 -3.12 -15.92
C LEU A 120 5.80 -1.94 -15.58
N ARG A 121 5.37 -0.69 -15.83
CA ARG A 121 6.14 0.50 -15.44
C ARG A 121 6.28 0.64 -13.93
N SER A 122 5.19 0.44 -13.20
CA SER A 122 5.22 0.49 -11.72
C SER A 122 6.07 -0.62 -11.13
N ALA A 123 5.96 -1.85 -11.65
CA ALA A 123 6.79 -2.97 -11.22
C ALA A 123 8.28 -2.72 -11.48
N ALA A 124 8.63 -2.23 -12.68
CA ALA A 124 10.02 -1.87 -13.00
C ALA A 124 10.56 -0.76 -12.07
N GLN A 125 9.73 0.24 -11.74
CA GLN A 125 10.09 1.28 -10.78
C GLN A 125 10.36 0.68 -9.39
N MET A 126 9.45 -0.15 -8.87
CA MET A 126 9.58 -0.75 -7.54
C MET A 126 10.86 -1.58 -7.41
N VAL A 127 11.11 -2.48 -8.36
CA VAL A 127 12.32 -3.33 -8.37
C VAL A 127 13.60 -2.48 -8.46
N SER A 128 13.58 -1.40 -9.25
CA SER A 128 14.75 -0.52 -9.39
C SER A 128 15.13 0.17 -8.08
N TYR A 129 14.14 0.63 -7.30
CA TYR A 129 14.40 1.28 -6.01
C TYR A 129 14.71 0.29 -4.87
N GLU A 130 14.31 -0.98 -5.02
CA GLU A 130 14.59 -2.01 -4.04
C GLU A 130 16.09 -2.29 -3.91
N VAL A 131 16.83 -2.27 -5.03
CA VAL A 131 18.29 -2.42 -5.03
C VAL A 131 18.97 -1.26 -4.29
N SER A 132 18.53 -0.02 -4.53
CA SER A 132 19.07 1.15 -3.84
C SER A 132 18.80 1.13 -2.33
N ILE A 133 17.59 0.77 -1.92
CA ILE A 133 17.23 0.58 -0.51
C ILE A 133 18.06 -0.56 0.11
N GLY A 134 18.30 -1.63 -0.65
CA GLY A 134 19.24 -2.73 -0.35
C GLY A 134 20.59 -2.22 0.13
N PHE A 135 21.25 -1.43 -0.70
CA PHE A 135 22.57 -0.89 -0.37
C PHE A 135 22.55 0.02 0.85
N VAL A 136 21.55 0.90 0.99
CA VAL A 136 21.45 1.79 2.16
C VAL A 136 21.31 0.98 3.45
N ILE A 137 20.50 -0.07 3.46
CA ILE A 137 20.32 -0.90 4.66
C ILE A 137 21.59 -1.68 5.00
N VAL A 138 22.33 -2.18 4.00
CA VAL A 138 23.63 -2.83 4.22
C VAL A 138 24.62 -1.87 4.91
N THR A 139 24.62 -0.58 4.57
CA THR A 139 25.49 0.39 5.26
C THR A 139 25.14 0.63 6.72
N VAL A 140 23.88 0.38 7.13
CA VAL A 140 23.46 0.51 8.53
C VAL A 140 23.74 -0.78 9.33
N LEU A 141 23.84 -1.92 8.64
CA LEU A 141 24.13 -3.22 9.23
C LEU A 141 25.61 -3.45 9.52
N LEU A 142 26.50 -2.79 8.76
CA LEU A 142 27.95 -2.79 8.95
C LEU A 142 28.37 -1.82 10.05
#